data_AF-A0A935KUC6-F1
#
_entry.id   AF-A0A935KUC6-F1
#
_cell.length_a   1.000
_cell.length_b   1.000
_cell.length_c   1.000
_cell.angle_alpha   90.00
_cell.angle_beta   90.00
_cell.angle_gamma   90.00
#
_symmetry.space_group_name_H-M   'P 1'
#
loop_
_entity.id
_entity.type
_entity.pdbx_description
1 polymer ?
#
loop_
_entity_poly.entity_id
_entity_poly.type
_entity_poly.pdbx_seq_one_letter_code
_entity_poly.pdbx_strand_id
1 'polypeptide(L)' 'MNNTADLIMSGEAAGDEFGVSVSTAGDVNGDGYSDVIIGADQYSLNTGRAYIFFSEDPHWIILQM' A
#
# COMPACT_ATOMS: atom_id res chain seq x y z
N MET A 1 -3.89 -23.48 -3.25
CA MET A 1 -3.98 -22.09 -2.75
C MET A 1 -3.01 -21.27 -3.58
N ASN A 2 -3.40 -20.07 -4.01
CA ASN A 2 -2.47 -19.14 -4.64
C ASN A 2 -1.52 -18.62 -3.55
N ASN A 3 -0.20 -18.78 -3.73
CA ASN A 3 0.83 -18.24 -2.85
C ASN A 3 1.62 -17.11 -3.53
N THR A 4 1.15 -16.64 -4.68
CA THR A 4 1.68 -15.47 -5.37
C THR A 4 0.98 -14.24 -4.82
N ALA A 5 1.76 -13.21 -4.49
CA ALA A 5 1.19 -11.93 -4.10
C ALA A 5 0.53 -11.26 -5.31
N ASP A 6 -0.65 -10.67 -5.11
CA ASP A 6 -1.35 -9.92 -6.15
C ASP A 6 -0.67 -8.55 -6.41
N LEU A 7 -0.04 -7.97 -5.39
CA LEU A 7 0.73 -6.72 -5.47
C LEU A 7 1.99 -6.80 -4.59
N ILE A 8 3.10 -6.27 -5.09
CA ILE A 8 4.36 -6.12 -4.35
C ILE A 8 4.72 -4.63 -4.31
N MET A 9 4.85 -4.07 -3.12
CA MET A 9 5.26 -2.69 -2.89
C MET A 9 6.68 -2.66 -2.31
N SER A 10 7.51 -1.74 -2.77
CA SER A 10 8.91 -1.58 -2.33
C SER A 10 9.18 -0.14 -1.92
N GLY A 11 10.08 0.03 -0.93
CA GLY A 11 10.56 1.35 -0.50
C GLY A 11 11.46 2.02 -1.54
N GLU A 12 11.74 3.31 -1.31
CA GLU A 12 12.52 4.15 -2.24
C GLU A 12 14.01 3.84 -2.22
N ALA A 13 14.61 3.72 -1.03
CA ALA A 13 16.02 3.42 -0.87
C ALA A 13 16.28 2.33 0.16
N ALA A 14 17.44 1.67 0.03
CA ALA A 14 17.90 0.72 1.02
C ALA A 14 18.14 1.42 2.36
N GLY A 15 17.57 0.87 3.43
CA GLY A 15 17.71 1.43 4.77
C GLY A 15 16.63 2.43 5.18
N ASP A 16 15.67 2.76 4.31
CA ASP A 16 14.51 3.59 4.70
C ASP A 16 13.54 2.88 5.67
N GLU A 17 13.69 1.56 5.82
CA GLU A 17 12.82 0.70 6.63
C GLU A 17 11.33 0.78 6.22
N PHE A 18 11.08 0.95 4.91
CA PHE A 18 9.73 0.83 4.35
C PHE A 18 9.11 -0.52 4.70
N GLY A 19 7.90 -0.48 5.27
CA GLY A 19 7.19 -1.66 5.74
C GLY A 19 7.43 -1.99 7.21
N VAL A 20 8.18 -1.16 7.96
CA VAL A 20 8.35 -1.33 9.42
C VAL A 20 7.03 -1.27 10.19
N SER A 21 6.03 -0.55 9.66
CA SER A 21 4.67 -0.50 10.18
C SER A 21 3.65 -0.41 9.05
N VAL A 22 2.51 -1.09 9.24
CA VAL A 22 1.40 -1.13 8.29
C VAL A 22 0.08 -1.04 9.05
N SER A 23 -0.88 -0.29 8.52
CA SER A 23 -2.25 -0.20 9.03
C SER A 23 -3.24 0.07 7.90
N THR A 24 -4.52 -0.13 8.16
CA THR A 24 -5.58 0.47 7.35
C THR A 24 -5.55 1.99 7.52
N ALA A 25 -5.71 2.74 6.43
CA ALA A 25 -5.83 4.19 6.43
C ALA A 25 -7.29 4.68 6.41
N GLY A 26 -8.25 3.77 6.18
CA GLY A 26 -9.62 4.12 5.81
C GLY A 26 -9.70 4.49 4.33
N ASP A 27 -10.88 4.90 3.87
CA ASP A 27 -11.09 5.39 2.51
C ASP A 27 -10.65 6.87 2.42
N VAL A 28 -9.43 7.11 1.96
CA VAL A 28 -8.79 8.44 1.95
C VAL A 28 -9.18 9.24 0.71
N ASN A 29 -9.40 8.57 -0.42
CA ASN A 29 -9.73 9.20 -1.69
C ASN A 29 -11.25 9.28 -1.98
N GLY A 30 -12.09 8.60 -1.18
CA GLY A 30 -13.55 8.62 -1.26
C GLY A 30 -14.14 7.68 -2.29
N ASP A 31 -13.45 6.59 -2.65
CA ASP A 31 -13.90 5.64 -3.68
C ASP A 31 -14.69 4.45 -3.14
N GLY A 32 -14.84 4.35 -1.82
CA GLY A 32 -15.58 3.29 -1.14
C GLY A 32 -14.73 2.11 -0.69
N TYR A 33 -13.41 2.14 -0.91
CA TYR A 33 -12.47 1.10 -0.48
C TYR A 33 -11.53 1.61 0.60
N SER A 34 -11.22 0.78 1.60
CA SER A 34 -10.25 1.17 2.62
C SER A 34 -8.83 1.06 2.07
N ASP A 35 -8.08 2.14 2.18
CA ASP A 35 -6.69 2.26 1.77
C ASP A 35 -5.72 1.70 2.82
N VAL A 36 -4.46 1.60 2.42
CA VAL A 36 -3.35 1.13 3.25
C VAL A 36 -2.35 2.25 3.50
N ILE A 37 -1.90 2.40 4.75
CA ILE A 37 -0.79 3.26 5.11
C ILE A 37 0.43 2.43 5.52
N ILE A 38 1.59 2.78 5.00
CA ILE A 38 2.87 2.12 5.27
C ILE A 38 3.88 3.14 5.77
N GLY A 39 4.57 2.82 6.87
CA GLY A 39 5.66 3.64 7.42
C GLY A 39 7.04 3.22 6.89
N ALA A 40 7.92 4.21 6.79
CA ALA A 40 9.36 4.10 6.59
C ALA A 40 10.04 5.09 7.55
N ASP A 41 10.30 4.66 8.78
CA ASP A 41 10.76 5.54 9.88
C ASP A 41 12.21 6.01 9.69
N GLN A 42 13.05 5.21 9.04
CA GLN A 42 14.45 5.54 8.77
C GLN A 42 14.66 6.42 7.53
N TYR A 43 13.60 6.74 6.78
CA TYR A 43 13.68 7.61 5.59
C TYR A 43 14.44 8.91 5.88
N SER A 44 15.42 9.24 5.01
CA SER A 44 16.23 10.47 5.07
C SER A 44 16.80 10.77 6.47
N LEU A 45 17.58 9.84 7.01
CA LEU A 45 18.23 9.96 8.34
C LEU A 45 17.21 10.18 9.48
N ASN A 46 16.20 9.31 9.56
CA ASN A 46 15.15 9.31 10.60
C ASN A 46 14.17 10.49 10.52
N THR A 47 14.09 11.17 9.38
CA THR A 47 13.00 12.14 9.15
C THR A 47 11.66 11.40 9.06
N GLY A 48 11.69 10.16 8.57
CA GLY A 48 10.53 9.32 8.40
C GLY A 48 9.71 9.69 7.17
N ARG A 49 8.91 8.74 6.70
CA ARG A 49 7.91 8.94 5.65
C ARG A 49 6.74 7.98 5.84
N ALA A 50 5.55 8.45 5.49
CA ALA A 50 4.35 7.64 5.42
C ALA A 50 3.82 7.64 3.99
N TYR A 51 3.39 6.48 3.52
CA TYR A 51 2.87 6.25 2.18
C TYR A 51 1.42 5.79 2.29
N ILE A 52 0.52 6.39 1.52
CA ILE A 52 -0.85 5.91 1.37
C ILE A 52 -0.95 5.26 0.00
N PHE A 53 -1.40 4.02 -0.03
CA PHE A 53 -1.70 3.27 -1.25
C PHE A 53 -3.21 3.16 -1.37
N PHE A 54 -3.74 3.78 -2.43
CA PHE A 54 -5.16 3.70 -2.72
C PHE A 54 -5.53 2.30 -3.17
N SER A 55 -6.54 1.73 -2.51
CA SER A 55 -7.15 0.49 -2.96
C SER A 55 -8.26 0.84 -3.93
N GLU A 56 -8.36 0.12 -5.03
CA GLU A 56 -9.42 0.31 -6.02
C GLU A 56 -10.27 -0.96 -6.09
N ASP A 57 -11.46 -0.86 -6.69
CA ASP A 57 -12.28 -2.03 -7.02
C ASP A 57 -11.42 -3.05 -7.80
N PRO A 58 -11.32 -4.32 -7.37
CA PRO A 58 -10.73 -5.35 -8.19
C PRO A 58 -11.60 -5.56 -9.43
N HIS A 59 -11.30 -4.83 -10.51
CA HIS A 59 -11.98 -4.92 -11.79
C HIS A 59 -11.75 -6.28 -12.48
N TRP A 60 -12.31 -7.36 -11.95
CA TRP A 60 -12.34 -8.67 -12.59
C TRP A 60 -13.78 -9.20 -12.64
N ILE A 61 -14.56 -8.67 -13.59
CA ILE A 61 -15.53 -9.36 -14.48
C ILE A 61 -16.08 -8.27 -15.41
N ILE A 62 -15.50 -8.15 -16.61
CA ILE A 62 -16.31 -7.66 -17.74
C ILE A 62 -17.21 -8.83 -18.12
N LEU A 63 -18.51 -8.53 -18.11
CA LEU A 63 -19.64 -9.35 -18.57
C LEU A 63 -19.27 -10.40 -19.63
N GLN A 64 -19.79 -11.61 -19.41
CA GLN A 64 -20.01 -12.59 -20.48
C GLN A 64 -20.76 -11.91 -21.64
N MET A 65 -20.25 -12.11 -22.85
CA MET A 65 -21.05 -12.08 -24.08
C MET A 65 -21.68 -13.45 -24.29
#